data_AF-A0A928M8D1-F1
#
_entry.id   AF-A0A928M8D1-F1
#
_cell.length_a   1.000
_cell.length_b   1.000
_cell.length_c   1.000
_cell.angle_alpha   90.00
_cell.angle_beta   90.00
_cell.angle_gamma   90.00
#
_symmetry.space_group_name_H-M   'P 1'
#
loop_
_entity.id
_entity.type
_entity.pdbx_description
1 polymer ?
#
loop_
_entity_poly.entity_id
_entity_poly.type
_entity_poly.pdbx_seq_one_letter_code
_entity_poly.pdbx_strand_id
1 'polypeptide(L)'
;MFLSDYHSHSLFSSDAKHTMEAMALAAHAKGINSLCFTDHADDCMQEADLSFTPDKYLEKAGIYEEYLKTCDIIGDRITLRFGMELSAANQNPQLAEKLTNLYPFDFIIGSVHNLTGTNDFYFLSYKEESECHSLMDRYLDEHIAMIDTGGFDVIGHISYPMKYMARYNIRIDLKDHWDKVEALLSHAVHKGIGIEVNTSGLRDPLGTTIPNFDVIKLYHDLGGEIITTGSDSHNTDDVGEGIREATGLLKEAGFKYVTVFNQRKPEFIKI
;
A
#
# COMPACT_ATOMS: atom_id res chain seq x y z
N MET A 1 -0.23 15.51 17.39
CA MET A 1 0.39 14.36 16.73
C MET A 1 -0.11 14.38 15.30
N PHE A 2 0.79 14.48 14.34
CA PHE A 2 0.40 14.47 12.92
C PHE A 2 0.01 13.05 12.52
N LEU A 3 -1.09 12.90 11.78
CA LEU A 3 -1.58 11.62 11.26
C LEU A 3 -1.77 11.73 9.75
N SER A 4 -1.13 10.82 9.01
CA SER A 4 -1.25 10.71 7.57
C SER A 4 -1.81 9.34 7.20
N ASP A 5 -2.77 9.33 6.28
CA ASP A 5 -3.29 8.10 5.69
C ASP A 5 -2.97 8.12 4.19
N TYR A 6 -1.96 7.36 3.80
CA TYR A 6 -1.40 7.36 2.46
C TYR A 6 -1.81 6.13 1.64
N HIS A 7 -2.85 5.42 2.06
CA HIS A 7 -3.40 4.29 1.31
C HIS A 7 -4.92 4.24 1.47
N SER A 8 -5.65 4.70 0.46
CA SER A 8 -7.12 4.71 0.49
C SER A 8 -7.72 4.62 -0.91
N HIS A 9 -8.87 3.96 -1.00
CA HIS A 9 -9.56 3.66 -2.25
C HIS A 9 -10.93 4.34 -2.28
N SER A 10 -11.27 4.90 -3.44
CA SER A 10 -12.55 5.56 -3.70
C SER A 10 -13.37 4.73 -4.69
N LEU A 11 -14.54 5.21 -5.11
CA LEU A 11 -15.36 4.56 -6.16
C LEU A 11 -14.64 4.31 -7.49
N PHE A 12 -13.42 4.82 -7.66
CA PHE A 12 -12.57 4.48 -8.79
C PHE A 12 -11.87 3.13 -8.64
N SER A 13 -11.83 2.51 -7.46
CA SER A 13 -11.46 1.10 -7.28
C SER A 13 -12.72 0.23 -7.18
N SER A 14 -12.72 -0.90 -7.87
CA SER A 14 -13.88 -1.78 -8.05
C SER A 14 -14.45 -2.37 -6.75
N ASP A 15 -13.62 -2.47 -5.71
CA ASP A 15 -13.91 -3.01 -4.38
C ASP A 15 -14.28 -1.93 -3.34
N ALA A 16 -14.22 -0.66 -3.72
CA ALA A 16 -14.51 0.47 -2.85
C ALA A 16 -15.95 1.02 -3.00
N LYS A 17 -16.41 1.70 -1.95
CA LYS A 17 -17.85 1.97 -1.71
C LYS A 17 -18.23 3.45 -1.67
N HIS A 18 -17.26 4.36 -1.62
CA HIS A 18 -17.50 5.78 -1.32
C HIS A 18 -16.65 6.72 -2.18
N THR A 19 -17.19 7.92 -2.44
CA THR A 19 -16.50 8.96 -3.22
C THR A 19 -15.29 9.51 -2.47
N MET A 20 -14.36 10.13 -3.20
CA MET A 20 -13.23 10.85 -2.61
C MET A 20 -13.68 11.90 -1.58
N GLU A 21 -14.76 12.64 -1.87
CA GLU A 21 -15.36 13.59 -0.93
C GLU A 21 -15.80 12.94 0.39
N ALA A 22 -16.56 11.85 0.32
CA ALA A 22 -17.04 11.14 1.51
C ALA A 22 -15.87 10.59 2.35
N MET A 23 -14.87 10.01 1.69
CA MET A 23 -13.64 9.52 2.32
C MET A 23 -12.86 10.65 3.00
N ALA A 24 -12.69 11.79 2.34
CA ALA A 24 -11.99 12.95 2.90
C ALA A 24 -12.69 13.54 4.12
N LEU A 25 -14.02 13.67 4.07
CA LEU A 25 -14.82 14.14 5.22
C LEU A 25 -14.72 13.18 6.42
N ALA A 26 -14.78 11.87 6.17
CA ALA A 26 -14.64 10.86 7.21
C ALA A 26 -13.22 10.85 7.83
N ALA A 27 -12.17 10.94 7.01
CA ALA A 27 -10.79 11.05 7.47
C ALA A 27 -10.57 12.30 8.34
N HIS A 28 -11.10 13.45 7.90
CA HIS A 28 -11.06 14.68 8.67
C HIS A 28 -11.75 14.54 10.04
N ALA A 29 -12.95 13.92 10.07
CA ALA A 29 -13.68 13.68 11.31
C ALA A 29 -12.92 12.80 12.30
N LYS A 30 -12.07 11.89 11.81
CA LYS A 30 -11.18 11.03 12.62
C LYS A 30 -9.85 11.70 12.99
N GLY A 31 -9.64 12.95 12.57
CA GLY A 31 -8.45 13.73 12.91
C GLY A 31 -7.23 13.43 12.04
N ILE A 32 -7.42 12.84 10.86
CA ILE A 32 -6.35 12.69 9.86
C ILE A 32 -5.97 14.07 9.32
N ASN A 33 -4.67 14.36 9.27
CA ASN A 33 -4.14 15.63 8.79
C ASN A 33 -3.87 15.64 7.28
N SER A 34 -3.47 14.49 6.73
CA SER A 34 -3.26 14.32 5.29
C SER A 34 -3.77 12.98 4.80
N LEU A 35 -4.50 12.98 3.70
CA LEU A 35 -5.07 11.79 3.06
C LEU A 35 -4.58 11.72 1.61
N CYS A 36 -4.07 10.56 1.19
CA CYS A 36 -3.77 10.27 -0.21
C CYS A 36 -4.76 9.23 -0.75
N PHE A 37 -5.40 9.56 -1.88
CA PHE A 37 -6.13 8.58 -2.67
C PHE A 37 -5.13 7.78 -3.50
N THR A 38 -5.22 6.46 -3.46
CA THR A 38 -4.30 5.51 -4.10
C THR A 38 -5.10 4.40 -4.77
N ASP A 39 -6.09 4.79 -5.58
CA ASP A 39 -6.95 3.83 -6.28
C ASP A 39 -6.13 2.83 -7.11
N HIS A 40 -6.65 1.60 -7.22
CA HIS A 40 -5.96 0.44 -7.80
C HIS A 40 -5.56 0.64 -9.26
N ALA A 41 -4.32 0.28 -9.61
CA ALA A 41 -3.87 0.09 -10.98
C ALA A 41 -3.37 -1.35 -11.15
N ASP A 42 -4.32 -2.27 -11.31
CA ASP A 42 -4.10 -3.72 -11.43
C ASP A 42 -4.06 -4.19 -12.89
N ASP A 43 -3.67 -3.32 -13.83
CA ASP A 43 -3.74 -3.57 -15.28
C ASP A 43 -2.94 -4.80 -15.75
N CYS A 44 -2.00 -5.31 -14.94
CA CYS A 44 -1.15 -6.46 -15.29
C CYS A 44 -1.68 -7.81 -14.77
N MET A 45 -2.73 -7.81 -13.95
CA MET A 45 -3.31 -9.03 -13.41
C MET A 45 -4.09 -9.79 -14.48
N GLN A 46 -4.08 -11.12 -14.40
CA GLN A 46 -4.92 -11.94 -15.27
C GLN A 46 -6.37 -11.95 -14.75
N GLU A 47 -7.32 -11.93 -15.68
CA GLU A 47 -8.74 -12.21 -15.39
C GLU A 47 -8.86 -13.66 -14.90
N ALA A 48 -9.12 -13.84 -13.60
CA ALA A 48 -9.20 -15.14 -12.96
C ALA A 48 -10.47 -15.92 -13.36
N ASP A 49 -11.60 -15.22 -13.50
CA ASP A 49 -12.91 -15.69 -13.98
C ASP A 49 -13.87 -14.51 -14.24
N LEU A 50 -15.16 -14.78 -14.48
CA LEU A 50 -16.20 -13.74 -14.70
C LEU A 50 -16.54 -12.88 -13.47
N SER A 51 -16.03 -13.22 -12.28
CA SER A 51 -16.33 -12.53 -11.02
C SER A 51 -15.27 -11.50 -10.62
N PHE A 52 -14.14 -11.45 -11.32
CA PHE A 52 -13.06 -10.49 -11.07
C PHE A 52 -12.54 -9.86 -12.36
N THR A 53 -12.73 -8.54 -12.48
CA THR A 53 -12.14 -7.73 -13.53
C THR A 53 -11.07 -6.86 -12.90
N PRO A 54 -9.79 -6.98 -13.30
CA PRO A 54 -8.74 -6.09 -12.80
C PRO A 54 -9.07 -4.62 -13.05
N ASP A 55 -8.70 -3.76 -12.09
CA ASP A 55 -8.91 -2.33 -12.17
C ASP A 55 -7.95 -1.70 -13.20
N LYS A 56 -8.40 -1.64 -14.46
CA LYS A 56 -7.66 -1.02 -15.56
C LYS A 56 -7.64 0.50 -15.40
N TYR A 57 -6.52 1.04 -14.95
CA TYR A 57 -6.44 2.44 -14.55
C TYR A 57 -6.72 3.41 -15.70
N LEU A 58 -6.35 3.04 -16.93
CA LEU A 58 -6.62 3.85 -18.13
C LEU A 58 -8.11 4.01 -18.46
N GLU A 59 -8.98 3.17 -17.88
CA GLU A 59 -10.43 3.21 -18.09
C GLU A 59 -11.15 4.09 -17.04
N LYS A 60 -10.42 4.55 -16.00
CA LYS A 60 -10.92 5.37 -14.89
C LYS A 60 -11.10 6.85 -15.28
N ALA A 61 -11.94 7.09 -16.29
CA ALA A 61 -12.20 8.43 -16.80
C ALA A 61 -12.78 9.35 -15.72
N GLY A 62 -12.21 10.56 -15.58
CA GLY A 62 -12.70 11.56 -14.62
C GLY A 62 -12.07 11.49 -13.22
N ILE A 63 -11.17 10.54 -12.96
CA ILE A 63 -10.58 10.35 -11.61
C ILE A 63 -9.86 11.59 -11.11
N TYR A 64 -9.07 12.24 -11.97
CA TYR A 64 -8.32 13.43 -11.59
C TYR A 64 -9.25 14.65 -11.45
N GLU A 65 -10.29 14.76 -12.27
CA GLU A 65 -11.31 15.79 -12.15
C GLU A 65 -12.13 15.65 -10.86
N GLU A 66 -12.45 14.43 -10.43
CA GLU A 66 -13.10 14.16 -9.14
C GLU A 66 -12.19 14.57 -7.97
N TYR A 67 -10.90 14.25 -8.05
CA TYR A 67 -9.91 14.68 -7.07
C TYR A 67 -9.87 16.22 -6.95
N LEU A 68 -9.79 16.94 -8.07
CA LEU A 68 -9.76 18.40 -8.07
C LEU A 68 -11.02 19.02 -7.46
N LYS A 69 -12.21 18.50 -7.81
CA LYS A 69 -13.48 18.92 -7.19
C LYS A 69 -13.48 18.66 -5.69
N THR A 70 -12.95 17.51 -5.28
CA THR A 70 -12.86 17.16 -3.86
C THR A 70 -11.96 18.15 -3.12
N CYS A 71 -10.81 18.53 -3.69
CA CYS A 71 -9.96 19.58 -3.13
C CYS A 71 -10.72 20.91 -2.94
N ASP A 72 -11.51 21.33 -3.93
CA ASP A 72 -12.32 22.56 -3.83
C ASP A 72 -13.37 22.49 -2.71
N ILE A 73 -14.04 21.35 -2.55
CA ILE A 73 -15.09 21.14 -1.53
C ILE A 73 -14.50 21.07 -0.11
N ILE A 74 -13.37 20.40 0.02
CA ILE A 74 -12.72 20.12 1.30
C ILE A 74 -11.95 21.35 1.79
N GLY A 75 -11.31 22.10 0.90
CA GLY A 75 -10.47 23.25 1.23
C GLY A 75 -9.35 22.89 2.21
N ASP A 76 -9.11 23.74 3.20
CA ASP A 76 -7.99 23.58 4.14
C ASP A 76 -8.28 22.64 5.33
N ARG A 77 -9.38 21.87 5.29
CA ARG A 77 -9.76 20.99 6.42
C ARG A 77 -8.80 19.81 6.61
N ILE A 78 -8.29 19.27 5.51
CA ILE A 78 -7.35 18.14 5.46
C ILE A 78 -6.50 18.30 4.20
N THR A 79 -5.21 17.98 4.26
CA THR A 79 -4.35 17.99 3.07
C THR A 79 -4.64 16.76 2.22
N LEU A 80 -5.20 16.98 1.04
CA LEU A 80 -5.44 15.90 0.07
C LEU A 80 -4.25 15.72 -0.86
N ARG A 81 -4.01 14.48 -1.26
CA ARG A 81 -2.99 14.07 -2.23
C ARG A 81 -3.58 13.11 -3.25
N PHE A 82 -3.06 13.19 -4.46
CA PHE A 82 -3.47 12.32 -5.55
C PHE A 82 -2.38 11.31 -5.87
N GLY A 83 -2.66 10.04 -5.65
CA GLY A 83 -1.74 8.95 -5.89
C GLY A 83 -2.37 7.78 -6.62
N MET A 84 -1.64 6.67 -6.64
CA MET A 84 -2.03 5.42 -7.28
C MET A 84 -1.39 4.25 -6.56
N GLU A 85 -2.12 3.15 -6.38
CA GLU A 85 -1.53 1.87 -6.03
C GLU A 85 -1.22 1.10 -7.32
N LEU A 86 0.06 1.07 -7.71
CA LEU A 86 0.53 0.39 -8.90
C LEU A 86 0.89 -1.06 -8.58
N SER A 87 0.11 -1.99 -9.10
CA SER A 87 0.34 -3.41 -8.88
C SER A 87 1.33 -3.98 -9.90
N ALA A 88 2.29 -4.75 -9.38
CA ALA A 88 3.24 -5.58 -10.12
C ALA A 88 3.89 -4.89 -11.33
N ALA A 89 4.49 -3.72 -11.11
CA ALA A 89 5.10 -2.90 -12.16
C ALA A 89 6.10 -3.67 -13.06
N ASN A 90 6.78 -4.68 -12.51
CA ASN A 90 7.72 -5.55 -13.21
C ASN A 90 7.06 -6.47 -14.25
N GLN A 91 5.76 -6.77 -14.14
CA GLN A 91 5.05 -7.67 -15.06
C GLN A 91 4.74 -6.98 -16.41
N ASN A 92 4.63 -5.66 -16.43
CA ASN A 92 4.54 -4.86 -17.65
C ASN A 92 5.20 -3.47 -17.48
N PRO A 93 6.54 -3.38 -17.56
CA PRO A 93 7.26 -2.13 -17.31
C PRO A 93 6.86 -0.97 -18.22
N GLN A 94 6.50 -1.26 -19.49
CA GLN A 94 6.08 -0.22 -20.43
C GLN A 94 4.73 0.39 -20.05
N LEU A 95 3.81 -0.42 -19.55
CA LEU A 95 2.54 0.07 -19.04
C LEU A 95 2.73 0.81 -17.72
N ALA A 96 3.55 0.29 -16.81
CA ALA A 96 3.91 0.98 -15.56
C ALA A 96 4.49 2.37 -15.82
N GLU A 97 5.42 2.51 -16.76
CA GLU A 97 5.97 3.81 -17.16
C GLU A 97 4.87 4.75 -17.72
N LYS A 98 3.96 4.23 -18.54
CA LYS A 98 2.84 5.03 -19.06
C LYS A 98 1.90 5.50 -17.94
N LEU A 99 1.54 4.61 -17.02
CA LEU A 99 0.63 4.90 -15.91
C LEU A 99 1.22 5.92 -14.95
N THR A 100 2.49 5.75 -14.55
CA THR A 100 3.18 6.64 -13.60
C THR A 100 3.35 8.06 -14.13
N ASN A 101 3.25 8.28 -15.44
CA ASN A 101 3.30 9.59 -16.10
C ASN A 101 1.92 10.12 -16.54
N LEU A 102 0.83 9.42 -16.25
CA LEU A 102 -0.51 9.76 -16.74
C LEU A 102 -1.06 11.06 -16.13
N TYR A 103 -0.78 11.27 -14.86
CA TYR A 103 -1.22 12.41 -14.07
C TYR A 103 -0.06 12.96 -13.23
N PRO A 104 -0.16 14.20 -12.71
CA PRO A 104 0.84 14.75 -11.80
C PRO A 104 0.67 14.15 -10.40
N PHE A 105 0.93 12.85 -10.26
CA PHE A 105 0.79 12.13 -9.00
C PHE A 105 1.69 12.72 -7.92
N ASP A 106 1.12 12.87 -6.74
CA ASP A 106 1.85 13.18 -5.52
C ASP A 106 2.61 11.97 -5.01
N PHE A 107 2.05 10.77 -5.17
CA PHE A 107 2.52 9.56 -4.50
C PHE A 107 2.14 8.30 -5.28
N ILE A 108 3.01 7.29 -5.33
CA ILE A 108 2.69 5.98 -5.91
C ILE A 108 3.18 4.87 -4.98
N ILE A 109 2.28 3.96 -4.65
CA ILE A 109 2.60 2.69 -3.98
C ILE A 109 2.93 1.65 -5.05
N GLY A 110 4.00 0.88 -4.87
CA GLY A 110 4.25 -0.34 -5.62
C GLY A 110 3.79 -1.55 -4.82
N SER A 111 2.81 -2.29 -5.32
CA SER A 111 2.21 -3.43 -4.62
C SER A 111 2.38 -4.72 -5.41
N VAL A 112 2.36 -5.86 -4.71
CA VAL A 112 2.34 -7.19 -5.33
C VAL A 112 1.08 -7.92 -4.87
N HIS A 113 0.07 -7.95 -5.73
CA HIS A 113 -1.21 -8.62 -5.45
C HIS A 113 -1.26 -10.05 -5.95
N ASN A 114 -0.40 -10.41 -6.89
CA ASN A 114 -0.31 -11.75 -7.47
C ASN A 114 1.12 -12.06 -7.88
N LEU A 115 1.41 -13.35 -8.09
CA LEU A 115 2.57 -13.75 -8.87
C LEU A 115 2.24 -13.71 -10.36
N THR A 116 3.26 -13.52 -11.20
CA THR A 116 3.11 -13.53 -12.66
C THR A 116 2.29 -14.75 -13.13
N GLY A 117 1.17 -14.49 -13.81
CA GLY A 117 0.28 -15.52 -14.35
C GLY A 117 -0.61 -16.24 -13.33
N THR A 118 -0.78 -15.67 -12.14
CA THR A 118 -1.68 -16.18 -11.09
C THR A 118 -2.72 -15.15 -10.68
N ASN A 119 -3.76 -15.61 -9.97
CA ASN A 119 -4.80 -14.76 -9.40
C ASN A 119 -4.28 -13.95 -8.20
N ASP A 120 -5.04 -12.94 -7.79
CA ASP A 120 -4.81 -12.26 -6.51
C ASP A 120 -4.69 -13.27 -5.37
N PHE A 121 -3.76 -13.02 -4.44
CA PHE A 121 -3.65 -13.76 -3.19
C PHE A 121 -4.97 -13.83 -2.41
N TYR A 122 -5.82 -12.81 -2.51
CA TYR A 122 -7.17 -12.78 -1.94
C TYR A 122 -8.05 -13.95 -2.41
N PHE A 123 -7.94 -14.33 -3.69
CA PHE A 123 -8.77 -15.40 -4.29
C PHE A 123 -8.16 -16.80 -4.13
N LEU A 124 -6.96 -16.92 -3.57
CA LEU A 124 -6.32 -18.21 -3.36
C LEU A 124 -6.95 -18.93 -2.16
N SER A 125 -6.92 -20.26 -2.23
CA SER A 125 -7.27 -21.13 -1.11
C SER A 125 -6.00 -21.72 -0.50
N TYR A 126 -5.81 -21.48 0.79
CA TYR A 126 -4.63 -21.93 1.53
C TYR A 126 -4.95 -23.20 2.32
N LYS A 127 -4.10 -24.22 2.20
CA LYS A 127 -4.34 -25.55 2.81
C LYS A 127 -3.13 -26.06 3.59
N GLU A 128 -1.96 -26.04 2.97
CA GLU A 128 -0.73 -26.58 3.54
C GLU A 128 0.26 -25.45 3.88
N GLU A 129 0.86 -25.51 5.07
CA GLU A 129 1.84 -24.52 5.55
C GLU A 129 3.07 -24.45 4.64
N SER A 130 3.54 -25.60 4.14
CA SER A 130 4.69 -25.68 3.22
C SER A 130 4.44 -24.96 1.89
N GLU A 131 3.20 -24.98 1.39
CA GLU A 131 2.81 -24.23 0.18
C GLU A 131 2.81 -22.73 0.47
N CYS A 132 2.39 -22.33 1.67
CA CYS A 132 2.40 -20.95 2.11
C CYS A 132 3.82 -20.39 2.23
N HIS A 133 4.77 -21.15 2.80
CA HIS A 133 6.18 -20.76 2.81
C HIS A 133 6.75 -20.59 1.40
N SER A 134 6.49 -21.54 0.50
CA SER A 134 6.91 -21.44 -0.91
C SER A 134 6.31 -20.22 -1.61
N LEU A 135 5.05 -19.90 -1.32
CA LEU A 135 4.40 -18.68 -1.82
C LEU A 135 5.06 -17.41 -1.29
N MET A 136 5.38 -17.37 0.00
CA MET A 136 6.06 -16.23 0.62
C MET A 136 7.44 -15.98 0.01
N ASP A 137 8.22 -17.03 -0.24
CA ASP A 137 9.53 -16.90 -0.90
C ASP A 137 9.42 -16.27 -2.29
N ARG A 138 8.41 -16.68 -3.07
CA ARG A 138 8.16 -16.16 -4.43
C ARG A 138 7.58 -14.75 -4.41
N TYR A 139 6.74 -14.45 -3.42
CA TYR A 139 6.19 -13.11 -3.20
C TYR A 139 7.30 -12.10 -2.89
N LEU A 140 8.27 -12.47 -2.06
CA LEU A 140 9.43 -11.64 -1.76
C LEU A 140 10.33 -11.44 -3.00
N ASP A 141 10.51 -12.49 -3.81
CA ASP A 141 11.26 -12.38 -5.08
C ASP A 141 10.57 -11.42 -6.07
N GLU A 142 9.25 -11.45 -6.15
CA GLU A 142 8.46 -10.57 -7.02
C GLU A 142 8.61 -9.10 -6.61
N HIS A 143 8.59 -8.80 -5.31
CA HIS A 143 8.86 -7.44 -4.81
C HIS A 143 10.28 -6.97 -5.14
N ILE A 144 11.30 -7.84 -5.00
CA ILE A 144 12.68 -7.49 -5.37
C ILE A 144 12.75 -7.12 -6.86
N ALA A 145 12.10 -7.90 -7.73
CA ALA A 145 12.03 -7.60 -9.16
C ALA A 145 11.26 -6.30 -9.46
N MET A 146 10.21 -6.00 -8.69
CA MET A 146 9.46 -4.75 -8.78
C MET A 146 10.32 -3.54 -8.41
N ILE A 147 11.10 -3.62 -7.32
CA ILE A 147 12.06 -2.58 -6.92
C ILE A 147 13.06 -2.26 -8.04
N ASP A 148 13.51 -3.27 -8.78
CA ASP A 148 14.42 -3.06 -9.92
C ASP A 148 13.76 -2.36 -11.10
N THR A 149 12.45 -2.53 -11.29
CA THR A 149 11.68 -1.81 -12.30
C THR A 149 11.48 -0.35 -11.92
N GLY A 150 11.20 -0.08 -10.64
CA GLY A 150 10.98 1.27 -10.11
C GLY A 150 9.69 1.92 -10.63
N GLY A 151 9.62 3.26 -10.55
CA GLY A 151 8.45 4.04 -10.96
C GLY A 151 7.47 4.38 -9.83
N PHE A 152 7.67 3.85 -8.64
CA PHE A 152 6.88 4.08 -7.42
C PHE A 152 7.76 4.60 -6.27
N ASP A 153 7.13 5.06 -5.18
CA ASP A 153 7.81 5.75 -4.07
C ASP A 153 8.00 4.86 -2.84
N VAL A 154 7.04 3.98 -2.56
CA VAL A 154 7.12 3.02 -1.45
C VAL A 154 6.59 1.66 -1.85
N ILE A 155 7.07 0.62 -1.17
CA ILE A 155 6.54 -0.74 -1.27
C ILE A 155 5.29 -0.87 -0.38
N GLY A 156 4.18 -1.30 -0.97
CA GLY A 156 2.91 -1.56 -0.30
C GLY A 156 2.93 -2.86 0.51
N HIS A 157 2.21 -2.84 1.64
CA HIS A 157 1.83 -4.00 2.49
C HIS A 157 2.71 -5.26 2.38
N ILE A 158 4.01 -5.13 2.70
CA ILE A 158 4.94 -6.28 2.73
C ILE A 158 4.39 -7.34 3.68
N SER A 159 4.20 -8.55 3.17
CA SER A 159 3.54 -9.70 3.82
C SER A 159 2.02 -9.81 3.60
N TYR A 160 1.49 -9.13 2.59
CA TYR A 160 0.08 -9.20 2.19
C TYR A 160 -0.52 -10.62 2.09
N PRO A 161 0.14 -11.66 1.52
CA PRO A 161 -0.44 -13.01 1.49
C PRO A 161 -0.75 -13.57 2.89
N MET A 162 0.00 -13.18 3.93
CA MET A 162 -0.21 -13.65 5.30
C MET A 162 -1.56 -13.19 5.88
N LYS A 163 -2.09 -12.04 5.42
CA LYS A 163 -3.45 -11.56 5.73
C LYS A 163 -4.49 -12.59 5.35
N TYR A 164 -4.38 -13.17 4.16
CA TYR A 164 -5.34 -14.17 3.68
C TYR A 164 -5.08 -15.57 4.22
N MET A 165 -3.83 -15.98 4.39
CA MET A 165 -3.48 -17.24 5.07
C MET A 165 -4.12 -17.31 6.47
N ALA A 166 -4.11 -16.19 7.21
CA ALA A 166 -4.71 -16.08 8.53
C ALA A 166 -6.21 -16.40 8.55
N ARG A 167 -6.95 -16.08 7.47
CA ARG A 167 -8.39 -16.41 7.33
C ARG A 167 -8.66 -17.91 7.22
N TYR A 168 -7.65 -18.67 6.77
CA TYR A 168 -7.65 -20.13 6.73
C TYR A 168 -7.04 -20.77 8.00
N ASN A 169 -6.79 -19.97 9.04
CA ASN A 169 -6.12 -20.39 10.27
C ASN A 169 -4.67 -20.87 10.08
N ILE A 170 -4.02 -20.46 8.99
CA ILE A 170 -2.60 -20.72 8.74
C ILE A 170 -1.81 -19.50 9.19
N ARG A 171 -0.78 -19.70 10.01
CA ARG A 171 0.05 -18.64 10.59
C ARG A 171 1.50 -18.89 10.20
N ILE A 172 1.98 -18.11 9.24
CA ILE A 172 3.40 -18.08 8.86
C ILE A 172 4.09 -17.00 9.69
N ASP A 173 5.30 -17.28 10.18
CA ASP A 173 6.19 -16.24 10.71
C ASP A 173 7.10 -15.76 9.58
N LEU A 174 7.09 -14.46 9.29
CA LEU A 174 7.95 -13.90 8.24
C LEU A 174 9.44 -14.03 8.60
N LYS A 175 9.79 -14.28 9.87
CA LYS A 175 11.15 -14.61 10.30
C LYS A 175 11.68 -15.90 9.69
N ASP A 176 10.82 -16.81 9.26
CA ASP A 176 11.27 -18.01 8.52
C ASP A 176 11.85 -17.65 7.13
N HIS A 177 11.62 -16.42 6.66
CA HIS A 177 12.12 -15.87 5.40
C HIS A 177 13.06 -14.67 5.61
N TRP A 178 13.65 -14.52 6.81
CA TRP A 178 14.30 -13.28 7.23
C TRP A 178 15.44 -12.80 6.32
N ASP A 179 16.28 -13.72 5.82
CA ASP A 179 17.37 -13.38 4.90
C ASP A 179 16.84 -12.67 3.63
N LYS A 180 15.68 -13.09 3.11
CA LYS A 180 15.04 -12.44 1.96
C LYS A 180 14.39 -11.12 2.33
N VAL A 181 13.80 -11.01 3.53
CA VAL A 181 13.25 -9.74 4.03
C VAL A 181 14.36 -8.71 4.18
N GLU A 182 15.50 -9.07 4.77
CA GLU A 182 16.66 -8.19 4.90
C GLU A 182 17.21 -7.77 3.53
N ALA A 183 17.29 -8.70 2.58
CA ALA A 183 17.71 -8.40 1.21
C ALA A 183 16.76 -7.42 0.52
N LEU A 184 15.45 -7.64 0.61
CA LEU A 184 14.41 -6.77 0.05
C LEU A 184 14.46 -5.36 0.65
N LEU A 185 14.50 -5.24 1.98
CA LEU A 185 14.54 -3.95 2.66
C LEU A 185 15.84 -3.21 2.37
N SER A 186 16.99 -3.89 2.40
CA SER A 186 18.27 -3.30 2.03
C SER A 186 18.26 -2.80 0.58
N HIS A 187 17.65 -3.55 -0.34
CA HIS A 187 17.52 -3.13 -1.74
C HIS A 187 16.65 -1.89 -1.89
N ALA A 188 15.52 -1.82 -1.17
CA ALA A 188 14.65 -0.65 -1.13
C ALA A 188 15.41 0.59 -0.64
N VAL A 189 16.14 0.48 0.48
CA VAL A 189 16.97 1.57 1.02
C VAL A 189 18.01 2.03 0.00
N HIS A 190 18.74 1.11 -0.63
CA HIS A 190 19.75 1.46 -1.64
C HIS A 190 19.16 2.17 -2.87
N LYS A 191 17.92 1.85 -3.25
CA LYS A 191 17.21 2.48 -4.37
C LYS A 191 16.51 3.78 -3.98
N GLY A 192 16.49 4.14 -2.71
CA GLY A 192 15.76 5.31 -2.21
C GLY A 192 14.24 5.13 -2.25
N ILE A 193 13.77 3.88 -2.14
CA ILE A 193 12.35 3.51 -2.09
C ILE A 193 11.99 3.24 -0.62
N GLY A 194 10.84 3.77 -0.20
CA GLY A 194 10.33 3.56 1.14
C GLY A 194 9.51 2.29 1.33
N ILE A 195 8.97 2.12 2.53
CA ILE A 195 7.96 1.10 2.81
C ILE A 195 6.71 1.71 3.44
N GLU A 196 5.59 1.06 3.19
CA GLU A 196 4.34 1.32 3.88
C GLU A 196 4.24 0.55 5.20
N VAL A 197 3.64 1.17 6.22
CA VAL A 197 3.01 0.49 7.35
C VAL A 197 1.50 0.50 7.17
N ASN A 198 0.96 -0.61 6.70
CA ASN A 198 -0.45 -0.78 6.38
C ASN A 198 -1.22 -1.28 7.60
N THR A 199 -2.35 -0.65 7.93
CA THR A 199 -3.12 -0.97 9.13
C THR A 199 -4.27 -1.93 8.89
N SER A 200 -4.54 -2.33 7.64
CA SER A 200 -5.66 -3.21 7.32
C SER A 200 -5.57 -4.58 8.00
N GLY A 201 -4.35 -5.06 8.26
CA GLY A 201 -4.12 -6.29 9.02
C GLY A 201 -4.61 -6.24 10.48
N LEU A 202 -4.75 -5.05 11.07
CA LEU A 202 -5.32 -4.89 12.42
C LEU A 202 -6.82 -5.20 12.47
N ARG A 203 -7.52 -5.02 11.33
CA ARG A 203 -8.96 -5.25 11.17
C ARG A 203 -9.28 -6.65 10.62
N ASP A 204 -8.26 -7.46 10.40
CA ASP A 204 -8.33 -8.81 9.83
C ASP A 204 -7.88 -9.86 10.87
N PRO A 205 -8.22 -11.16 10.71
CA PRO A 205 -7.65 -12.22 11.54
C PRO A 205 -6.13 -12.20 11.72
N LEU A 206 -5.36 -11.54 10.85
CA LEU A 206 -3.91 -11.32 11.05
C LEU A 206 -3.60 -10.62 12.39
N GLY A 207 -4.35 -9.57 12.75
CA GLY A 207 -4.27 -8.90 14.05
C GLY A 207 -3.03 -8.01 14.27
N THR A 208 -2.27 -7.70 13.22
CA THR A 208 -1.08 -6.82 13.27
C THR A 208 -0.99 -5.97 11.99
N THR A 209 -0.15 -4.95 11.98
CA THR A 209 0.12 -4.16 10.75
C THR A 209 0.80 -5.03 9.69
N ILE A 210 0.79 -4.56 8.45
CA ILE A 210 1.45 -5.19 7.32
C ILE A 210 2.50 -4.21 6.77
N PRO A 211 3.80 -4.43 6.98
CA PRO A 211 4.36 -5.55 7.72
C PRO A 211 4.23 -5.37 9.26
N ASN A 212 4.58 -6.41 10.01
CA ASN A 212 4.58 -6.38 11.47
C ASN A 212 5.74 -5.51 12.03
N PHE A 213 5.73 -5.29 13.35
CA PHE A 213 6.73 -4.44 14.02
C PHE A 213 8.19 -4.86 13.78
N ASP A 214 8.49 -6.16 13.72
CA ASP A 214 9.86 -6.62 13.56
C ASP A 214 10.46 -6.18 12.22
N VAL A 215 9.67 -6.20 11.15
CA VAL A 215 10.09 -5.71 9.82
C VAL A 215 10.23 -4.20 9.81
N ILE A 216 9.31 -3.47 10.46
CA ILE A 216 9.39 -2.00 10.61
C ILE A 216 10.69 -1.63 11.31
N LYS A 217 11.04 -2.35 12.39
CA LYS A 217 12.27 -2.14 13.15
C LYS A 217 13.51 -2.49 12.32
N LEU A 218 13.47 -3.58 11.55
CA LEU A 218 14.56 -3.95 10.66
C LEU A 218 14.81 -2.88 9.59
N TYR A 219 13.76 -2.36 8.95
CA TYR A 219 13.90 -1.30 7.94
C TYR A 219 14.58 -0.06 8.51
N HIS A 220 14.20 0.35 9.73
CA HIS A 220 14.88 1.43 10.45
C HIS A 220 16.37 1.11 10.68
N ASP A 221 16.68 -0.10 11.15
CA ASP A 221 18.05 -0.50 11.51
C ASP A 221 18.98 -0.64 10.29
N LEU A 222 18.41 -0.94 9.12
CA LEU A 222 19.10 -0.93 7.84
C LEU A 222 19.31 0.50 7.29
N GLY A 223 18.87 1.53 7.99
CA GLY A 223 19.03 2.94 7.60
C GLY A 223 17.91 3.47 6.71
N GLY A 224 16.77 2.79 6.65
CA GLY A 224 15.59 3.28 5.96
C GLY A 224 14.98 4.51 6.66
N GLU A 225 14.66 5.54 5.88
CA GLU A 225 14.07 6.79 6.40
C GLU A 225 12.69 7.08 5.80
N ILE A 226 12.38 6.56 4.61
CA ILE A 226 11.14 6.81 3.89
C ILE A 226 10.10 5.79 4.35
N ILE A 227 9.16 6.24 5.17
CA ILE A 227 8.12 5.38 5.74
C ILE A 227 6.77 6.09 5.75
N THR A 228 5.75 5.45 5.20
CA THR A 228 4.37 5.95 5.15
C THR A 228 3.45 5.11 6.04
N THR A 229 2.29 5.64 6.38
CA THR A 229 1.21 4.91 7.06
C THR A 229 -0.02 4.93 6.18
N GLY A 230 -0.70 3.80 6.04
CA GLY A 230 -1.85 3.65 5.16
C GLY A 230 -2.93 2.77 5.78
N SER A 231 -4.19 3.17 5.66
CA SER A 231 -5.30 2.39 6.22
C SER A 231 -5.76 1.27 5.30
N ASP A 232 -5.50 1.41 4.00
CA ASP A 232 -5.95 0.51 2.94
C ASP A 232 -7.48 0.33 3.09
N SER A 233 -8.14 1.49 3.07
CA SER A 233 -9.56 1.63 3.31
C SER A 233 -10.32 1.72 2.00
N HIS A 234 -11.40 0.92 1.91
CA HIS A 234 -12.33 0.91 0.77
C HIS A 234 -13.67 1.58 1.09
N ASN A 235 -13.78 2.20 2.27
CA ASN A 235 -14.99 2.85 2.77
C ASN A 235 -14.69 3.84 3.91
N THR A 236 -15.70 4.64 4.25
CA THR A 236 -15.61 5.69 5.28
C THR A 236 -15.45 5.17 6.70
N ASP A 237 -15.86 3.94 6.98
CA ASP A 237 -15.73 3.35 8.31
C ASP A 237 -14.28 2.92 8.57
N ASP A 238 -13.54 2.54 7.52
CA ASP A 238 -12.15 2.08 7.61
C ASP A 238 -11.09 3.18 7.40
N VAL A 239 -11.43 4.28 6.71
CA VAL A 239 -10.44 5.35 6.43
C VAL A 239 -9.86 5.90 7.73
N GLY A 240 -8.55 6.03 7.82
CA GLY A 240 -7.82 6.48 9.01
C GLY A 240 -7.76 5.48 10.17
N GLU A 241 -8.40 4.31 10.09
CA GLU A 241 -8.37 3.32 11.17
C GLU A 241 -6.96 2.75 11.36
N GLY A 242 -6.52 2.60 12.61
CA GLY A 242 -5.20 2.06 12.94
C GLY A 242 -4.01 3.02 12.70
N ILE A 243 -4.22 4.21 12.11
CA ILE A 243 -3.12 5.14 11.77
C ILE A 243 -2.40 5.65 13.02
N ARG A 244 -3.15 5.87 14.12
CA ARG A 244 -2.57 6.29 15.40
C ARG A 244 -1.67 5.20 15.98
N GLU A 245 -2.11 3.95 15.90
CA GLU A 245 -1.40 2.75 16.31
C GLU A 245 -0.12 2.58 15.48
N ALA A 246 -0.21 2.65 14.14
CA ALA A 246 0.95 2.61 13.25
C ALA A 246 1.96 3.72 13.58
N THR A 247 1.51 4.94 13.80
CA THR A 247 2.40 6.05 14.18
C THR A 247 3.05 5.80 15.56
N GLY A 248 2.38 5.09 16.47
CA GLY A 248 2.97 4.60 17.71
C GLY A 248 4.09 3.59 17.48
N LEU A 249 3.86 2.61 16.61
CA LEU A 249 4.86 1.61 16.21
C LEU A 249 6.08 2.27 15.55
N LEU A 250 5.87 3.29 14.70
CA LEU A 250 6.98 4.05 14.11
C LEU A 250 7.89 4.66 15.18
N LYS A 251 7.31 5.30 16.20
CA LYS A 251 8.08 5.89 17.31
C LYS A 251 8.82 4.84 18.12
N GLU A 252 8.16 3.72 18.40
CA GLU A 252 8.76 2.59 19.12
C GLU A 252 9.92 1.99 18.34
N ALA A 253 9.81 1.91 17.01
CA ALA A 253 10.87 1.44 16.14
C ALA A 253 12.08 2.40 16.05
N GLY A 254 11.89 3.68 16.39
CA GLY A 254 12.95 4.70 16.42
C GLY A 254 12.76 5.85 15.43
N PHE A 255 11.73 5.81 14.58
CA PHE A 255 11.44 6.86 13.63
C PHE A 255 11.04 8.16 14.33
N LYS A 256 11.60 9.28 13.85
CA LYS A 256 11.29 10.64 14.31
C LYS A 256 10.30 11.35 13.40
N TYR A 257 10.09 10.81 12.20
CA TYR A 257 9.28 11.40 11.14
C TYR A 257 8.43 10.31 10.49
N VAL A 258 7.24 10.68 10.03
CA VAL A 258 6.50 9.96 9.00
C VAL A 258 6.70 10.71 7.68
N THR A 259 6.72 9.98 6.57
CA THR A 259 6.90 10.57 5.25
C THR A 259 5.54 10.84 4.61
N VAL A 260 5.38 12.05 4.09
CA VAL A 260 4.30 12.45 3.19
C VAL A 260 4.91 12.81 1.85
N PHE A 261 4.14 12.81 0.78
CA PHE A 261 4.64 13.10 -0.57
C PHE A 261 3.86 14.20 -1.26
N ASN A 262 4.59 14.93 -2.11
CA ASN A 262 4.11 16.02 -2.94
C ASN A 262 4.85 16.00 -4.28
N GLN A 263 4.13 15.80 -5.38
CA GLN A 263 4.75 15.58 -6.70
C GLN A 263 5.92 14.59 -6.69
N ARG A 264 5.72 13.41 -6.08
CA ARG A 264 6.72 12.33 -5.93
C ARG A 264 7.94 12.69 -5.08
N LYS A 265 7.92 13.82 -4.37
CA LYS A 265 9.01 14.25 -3.48
C LYS A 265 8.64 13.96 -2.03
N PRO A 266 9.51 13.29 -1.26
CA PRO A 266 9.25 13.01 0.14
C PRO A 266 9.41 14.29 1.00
N GLU A 267 8.49 14.46 1.93
CA GLU A 267 8.50 15.47 2.97
C GLU A 267 8.42 14.76 4.34
N PHE A 268 9.39 15.01 5.22
CA PHE A 268 9.51 14.32 6.50
C PHE A 268 8.80 15.11 7.61
N ILE A 269 7.68 14.60 8.11
CA ILE A 269 6.83 15.27 9.11
C ILE A 269 7.08 14.66 10.48
N LYS A 270 7.41 15.50 11.45
CA LYS A 270 7.78 15.06 12.81
C LYS A 270 6.58 14.41 13.52
N ILE A 271 6.79 13.23 14.10
CA ILE A 271 5.75 12.46 14.82
C ILE A 271 5.94 12.48 16.34
#